data_AF-A0A953MQT7-F1
#
_entry.id   AF-A0A953MQT7-F1
#
_cell.length_a   1.000
_cell.length_b   1.000
_cell.length_c   1.000
_cell.angle_alpha   90.00
_cell.angle_beta   90.00
_cell.angle_gamma   90.00
#
_symmetry.space_group_name_H-M   'P 1'
#
loop_
_entity.id
_entity.type
_entity.pdbx_description
1 polymer ?
#
loop_
_entity_poly.entity_id
_entity_poly.type
_entity_poly.pdbx_seq_one_letter_code
_entity_poly.pdbx_strand_id
1 'polypeptide(L)'
;MFRNWLKDFVVEQVNGALNGKLSIEEIDGTIFTSIYLRHPVLTLEQDTLLNVESIEVRTSPLQLLRKRIYVRKFEIKNGSVELLTNADGE
;
A
#
# COMPACT_ATOMS: atom_id res chain seq x y z
N MET A 1 15.06 9.06 -8.38
CA MET A 1 15.14 7.81 -9.17
C MET A 1 14.58 6.62 -8.40
N PHE A 2 15.19 6.17 -7.29
CA PHE A 2 14.70 5.00 -6.52
C PHE A 2 13.26 5.15 -6.00
N ARG A 3 12.91 6.29 -5.41
CA ARG A 3 11.55 6.53 -4.88
C ARG A 3 10.49 6.47 -5.97
N ASN A 4 10.74 7.07 -7.13
CA ASN A 4 9.84 7.00 -8.28
C ASN A 4 9.70 5.55 -8.77
N TRP A 5 10.81 4.83 -8.92
CA TRP A 5 10.76 3.40 -9.26
C TRP A 5 9.95 2.58 -8.24
N LEU A 6 10.11 2.84 -6.94
CA LEU A 6 9.36 2.14 -5.89
C LEU A 6 7.88 2.48 -5.94
N LYS A 7 7.54 3.75 -6.21
CA LYS A 7 6.16 4.21 -6.41
C LYS A 7 5.53 3.46 -7.58
N ASP A 8 6.20 3.46 -8.73
CA ASP A 8 5.71 2.81 -9.94
C ASP A 8 5.55 1.30 -9.72
N PHE A 9 6.52 0.67 -9.06
CA PHE A 9 6.46 -0.74 -8.69
C PHE A 9 5.25 -1.05 -7.80
N VAL A 10 5.01 -0.27 -6.73
CA VAL A 10 3.86 -0.47 -5.84
C VAL A 10 2.53 -0.28 -6.60
N VAL A 11 2.42 0.76 -7.42
CA VAL A 11 1.22 1.03 -8.23
C VAL A 11 0.95 -0.13 -9.20
N GLU A 12 1.97 -0.62 -9.90
CA GLU A 12 1.82 -1.74 -10.84
C GLU A 12 1.37 -3.02 -10.13
N GLN A 13 1.99 -3.37 -9.00
CA GLN A 13 1.63 -4.58 -8.25
C GLN A 13 0.20 -4.51 -7.70
N VAL A 14 -0.23 -3.35 -7.16
CA VAL A 14 -1.59 -3.20 -6.61
C VAL A 14 -2.64 -3.20 -7.73
N ASN A 15 -2.40 -2.48 -8.82
CA ASN A 15 -3.34 -2.44 -9.94
C ASN A 15 -3.52 -3.83 -10.56
N GLY A 16 -2.43 -4.58 -10.72
CA GLY A 16 -2.48 -5.96 -11.24
C GLY A 16 -3.17 -6.95 -10.29
N ALA A 17 -2.97 -6.80 -8.98
CA ALA A 17 -3.56 -7.69 -7.98
C ALA A 17 -5.06 -7.45 -7.73
N LEU A 18 -5.51 -6.19 -7.80
CA LEU A 18 -6.87 -5.80 -7.45
C LEU A 18 -7.74 -5.44 -8.66
N ASN A 19 -7.20 -5.49 -9.88
CA ASN A 19 -7.84 -4.93 -11.09
C ASN A 19 -8.34 -3.48 -10.88
N GLY A 20 -7.61 -2.73 -10.04
CA GLY A 20 -7.98 -1.39 -9.59
C GLY A 20 -6.99 -0.33 -10.06
N LYS A 21 -7.19 0.91 -9.60
CA LYS A 21 -6.29 2.04 -9.84
C LYS A 21 -5.86 2.65 -8.52
N LEU A 22 -4.61 2.40 -8.16
CA LEU A 22 -3.91 3.04 -7.06
C LEU A 22 -3.25 4.33 -7.57
N SER A 23 -3.61 5.45 -6.96
CA SER A 23 -2.87 6.71 -7.02
C SER A 23 -2.17 6.93 -5.69
N ILE A 24 -0.94 7.41 -5.73
CA ILE A 24 -0.16 7.80 -4.55
C ILE A 24 0.42 9.17 -4.87
N GLU A 25 0.40 10.12 -3.94
CA GLU A 25 1.07 11.40 -4.13
C GLU A 25 2.58 11.21 -4.01
N GLU A 26 3.02 10.69 -2.86
CA GLU A 26 4.43 10.50 -2.53
C GLU A 26 4.68 9.13 -1.87
N ILE A 27 5.87 8.58 -2.13
CA ILE A 27 6.40 7.43 -1.42
C ILE A 27 7.71 7.78 -0.70
N ASP A 28 7.76 7.37 0.55
CA ASP A 28 8.82 7.67 1.51
C ASP A 28 9.44 6.40 2.09
N GLY A 29 10.71 6.51 2.51
CA GLY A 29 11.43 5.45 3.22
C GLY A 29 12.28 4.52 2.34
N THR A 30 12.45 3.28 2.79
CA THR A 30 13.26 2.23 2.13
C THR A 30 12.60 0.86 2.26
N ILE A 31 12.78 0.02 1.24
CA ILE A 31 12.27 -1.36 1.23
C ILE A 31 12.79 -2.23 2.39
N PHE A 32 13.91 -1.87 3.01
CA PHE A 32 14.52 -2.65 4.10
C PHE A 32 14.02 -2.28 5.49
N THR A 33 13.43 -1.09 5.66
CA THR A 33 13.04 -0.58 6.98
C THR A 33 11.58 -0.20 7.04
N SER A 34 11.11 0.57 6.07
CA SER A 34 9.81 1.23 6.17
C SER A 34 9.39 1.83 4.83
N ILE A 35 8.13 1.63 4.48
CA ILE A 35 7.48 2.27 3.33
C ILE A 35 6.36 3.14 3.88
N TYR A 36 6.30 4.39 3.42
CA TYR A 36 5.23 5.33 3.72
C TYR A 36 4.60 5.80 2.43
N LEU A 37 3.29 5.63 2.30
CA LEU A 37 2.50 6.17 1.19
C LEU A 37 1.76 7.40 1.70
N ARG A 38 1.88 8.52 1.00
CA ARG A 38 1.12 9.76 1.29
C ARG A 38 -0.04 9.93 0.32
N HIS A 39 -1.20 10.21 0.88
CA HIS A 39 -2.48 10.35 0.18
C HIS A 39 -2.75 9.22 -0.84
N PRO A 40 -2.63 7.93 -0.45
CA PRO A 40 -3.01 6.87 -1.36
C PRO A 40 -4.53 6.88 -1.56
N VAL A 41 -4.94 6.78 -2.83
CA VAL A 41 -6.32 6.60 -3.25
C VAL A 41 -6.40 5.35 -4.12
N LEU A 42 -7.18 4.36 -3.70
CA LEU A 42 -7.45 3.16 -4.48
C LEU A 42 -8.90 3.20 -4.96
N THR A 43 -9.09 3.12 -6.27
CA THR A 43 -10.41 2.96 -6.87
C THR A 43 -10.54 1.61 -7.54
N LEU A 44 -11.75 1.06 -7.49
CA LEU A 44 -12.14 -0.14 -8.23
C LEU A 44 -13.38 0.22 -9.05
N GLU A 45 -13.29 0.09 -10.37
CA GLU A 45 -14.34 0.51 -11.30
C GLU A 45 -14.84 1.95 -11.06
N GLN A 46 -15.98 2.08 -10.36
CA GLN A 46 -16.67 3.35 -10.07
C GLN A 46 -16.61 3.74 -8.58
N ASP A 47 -16.07 2.87 -7.72
CA ASP A 47 -16.04 3.04 -6.27
C ASP A 47 -14.63 3.40 -5.76
N THR A 48 -14.58 4.10 -4.62
CA THR A 48 -13.33 4.43 -3.92
C THR A 48 -13.15 3.51 -2.72
N LEU A 49 -12.32 2.48 -2.87
CA LEU A 49 -12.03 1.51 -1.82
C LEU A 49 -11.23 2.07 -0.67
N LEU A 50 -10.33 3.02 -0.98
CA LEU A 50 -9.44 3.57 0.02
C LEU A 50 -9.11 5.01 -0.36
N ASN A 51 -9.24 5.91 0.60
CA ASN A 51 -8.78 7.29 0.51
C ASN A 51 -8.35 7.74 1.90
N VAL A 52 -7.05 7.83 2.13
CA VAL A 52 -6.47 8.03 3.46
C VAL A 52 -5.29 8.98 3.41
N GLU A 53 -4.99 9.64 4.52
CA GLU A 53 -3.85 10.54 4.62
C GLU A 53 -2.52 9.81 4.44
N SER A 54 -2.36 8.65 5.08
CA SER A 54 -1.15 7.84 4.92
C SER A 54 -1.33 6.37 5.23
N ILE A 55 -0.48 5.56 4.59
CA ILE A 55 -0.24 4.15 4.94
C ILE A 55 1.23 4.00 5.31
N GLU A 56 1.50 3.41 6.46
CA GLU A 56 2.84 3.14 6.97
C GLU A 56 3.03 1.63 7.19
N VAL A 57 4.10 1.09 6.61
CA VAL A 57 4.55 -0.27 6.86
C VAL A 57 5.99 -0.23 7.34
N ARG A 58 6.29 -0.79 8.52
CA ARG A 58 7.67 -0.95 9.02
C ARG A 58 8.04 -2.42 9.08
N THR A 59 9.24 -2.76 8.62
CA THR A 59 9.79 -4.11 8.63
C THR A 59 11.06 -4.19 9.49
N SER A 60 11.54 -5.41 9.73
CA SER A 60 12.84 -5.63 10.40
C SER A 60 13.92 -5.98 9.36
N PRO A 61 14.91 -5.11 9.11
CA PRO A 61 15.98 -5.41 8.16
C PRO A 61 16.74 -6.69 8.50
N LEU A 62 16.98 -6.97 9.79
CA LEU A 62 17.65 -8.20 10.23
C LEU A 62 16.85 -9.45 9.85
N GLN A 63 15.51 -9.39 9.92
CA GLN A 63 14.67 -10.51 9.52
C GLN A 63 14.61 -10.64 7.99
N LEU A 64 14.61 -9.52 7.26
CA LEU A 64 14.68 -9.54 5.78
C LEU A 64 15.97 -10.19 5.28
N LEU A 65 17.12 -9.92 5.90
CA LEU A 65 18.39 -10.59 5.59
C LEU A 65 18.31 -12.11 5.84
N ARG A 66 17.49 -12.54 6.82
CA ARG A 66 17.18 -13.95 7.09
C ARG A 66 16.08 -14.50 6.18
N LYS A 67 15.72 -13.79 5.11
CA LYS A 67 14.64 -14.12 4.16
C LYS A 67 13.27 -14.28 4.84
N ARG A 68 13.02 -13.53 5.92
CA ARG A 68 11.76 -13.53 6.66
C ARG A 68 11.16 -12.12 6.63
N ILE A 69 9.96 -11.99 6.10
CA ILE A 69 9.21 -10.74 6.17
C ILE A 69 8.60 -10.65 7.58
N TYR A 70 9.07 -9.69 8.37
CA TYR A 70 8.53 -9.40 9.70
C TYR A 70 8.03 -7.97 9.74
N VAL A 71 6.69 -7.81 9.70
CA VAL A 71 6.02 -6.51 9.77
C VAL A 71 5.94 -6.09 11.24
N ARG A 72 6.68 -5.05 11.59
CA ARG A 72 6.73 -4.48 12.94
C ARG A 72 5.59 -3.52 13.20
N LYS A 73 5.11 -2.86 12.15
CA LYS A 73 4.02 -1.88 12.20
C LYS A 73 3.31 -1.87 10.86
N PHE A 74 1.98 -1.84 10.91
CA PHE A 74 1.11 -1.50 9.80
C PHE A 74 0.10 -0.49 10.33
N GLU A 75 0.00 0.68 9.71
CA GLU A 75 -0.89 1.74 10.16
C GLU A 75 -1.49 2.49 8.97
N ILE A 76 -2.79 2.75 9.06
CA ILE A 76 -3.55 3.58 8.14
C ILE A 76 -4.04 4.78 8.95
N LYS A 77 -3.79 6.00 8.47
CA LYS A 77 -4.21 7.21 9.17
C LYS A 77 -5.24 7.99 8.38
N ASN A 78 -6.27 8.44 9.09
CA ASN A 78 -7.22 9.48 8.69
C ASN A 78 -7.79 9.28 7.27
N GLY A 79 -8.93 8.61 7.17
CA GLY A 79 -9.63 8.47 5.90
C GLY A 79 -10.70 7.39 5.92
N SER A 80 -11.11 6.98 4.73
CA SER A 80 -12.09 5.92 4.52
C SER A 80 -11.44 4.68 3.91
N VAL A 81 -11.91 3.52 4.38
CA VAL A 81 -11.66 2.23 3.77
C VAL A 81 -13.02 1.56 3.62
N GLU A 82 -13.36 1.17 2.40
CA GLU A 82 -14.59 0.47 2.08
C GLU A 82 -14.28 -1.01 1.82
N LEU A 83 -15.05 -1.88 2.46
CA LEU A 83 -14.96 -3.32 2.27
C LEU A 83 -16.09 -3.75 1.34
N LEU A 84 -15.72 -4.23 0.15
CA LEU A 84 -16.69 -4.84 -0.75
C LEU A 84 -16.93 -6.27 -0.31
N THR A 85 -18.20 -6.62 -0.12
CA THR A 85 -18.63 -8.01 0.05
C THR A 85 -18.99 -8.54 -1.33
N ASN A 86 -18.46 -9.69 -1.74
CA ASN A 86 -18.91 -10.34 -2.97
C ASN A 86 -20.40 -10.70 -2.83
N ALA A 87 -21.12 -10.75 -3.95
CA ALA A 87 -22.56 -11.10 -3.96
C ALA A 87 -22.87 -12.46 -3.30
N ASP A 88 -21.85 -13.32 -3.16
CA ASP A 88 -21.94 -14.64 -2.53
C ASP A 88 -21.81 -14.61 -1.00
N GLY A 89 -21.50 -13.46 -0.38
CA GLY A 89 -21.42 -13.33 1.08
C GLY A 89 -20.20 -13.98 1.74
N GLU A 90 -19.18 -14.37 0.96
CA GLU A 90 -17.87 -14.83 1.44
C GLU A 90 -16.83 -13.70 1.46
#